data_AF-A0A3A0C311-F1
#
_entry.id   AF-A0A3A0C311-F1
#
_cell.length_a   1.000
_cell.length_b   1.000
_cell.length_c   1.000
_cell.angle_alpha   90.00
_cell.angle_beta   90.00
_cell.angle_gamma   90.00
#
_symmetry.space_group_name_H-M   'P 1'
#
loop_
_entity.id
_entity.type
_entity.pdbx_description
1 polymer ?
#
loop_
_entity_poly.entity_id
_entity_poly.type
_entity_poly.pdbx_seq_one_letter_code
_entity_poly.pdbx_strand_id
1 'polypeptide(L)'
;MAKELPILPSTAQPAEGAATEAVVYSRVFCKNENAPPLRLLIDFLKSRGQLPILPADMDDALLDEWAWVQITLSYARERKPIHVFCVRDRGSYKDVFEQEQTQFLETLSSYDDIEATLAQEHVRRARFILTTRMIEADVNEDGYDFNGWILEFFQEHCNGIVQIDGQGFFSPKGELIVDLSVPQE
;
A
#
# COMPACT_ATOMS: atom_id res chain seq x y z
N MET A 1 27.87 -1.55 -0.33
CA MET A 1 26.95 -0.39 -0.38
C MET A 1 25.62 -0.90 0.16
N ALA A 2 25.30 -0.53 1.40
CA ALA A 2 24.10 -1.01 2.07
C ALA A 2 22.86 -0.47 1.34
N LYS A 3 22.03 -1.36 0.81
CA LYS A 3 20.68 -1.00 0.36
C LYS A 3 19.88 -0.70 1.62
N GLU A 4 19.42 0.54 1.78
CA GLU A 4 18.38 0.83 2.78
C GLU A 4 17.14 0.03 2.40
N LEU A 5 16.79 -0.92 3.26
CA LEU A 5 15.59 -1.74 3.13
C LEU A 5 14.37 -0.83 3.36
N PRO A 6 13.28 -0.98 2.58
CA PRO A 6 12.01 -0.39 2.95
C PRO A 6 11.61 -0.98 4.31
N ILE A 7 11.55 -0.11 5.31
CA ILE A 7 11.17 -0.49 6.67
C ILE A 7 9.67 -0.77 6.68
N LEU A 8 9.32 -2.04 6.48
CA LEU A 8 7.99 -2.57 6.77
C LEU A 8 7.94 -3.01 8.25
N PRO A 9 6.76 -2.96 8.90
CA PRO A 9 6.65 -2.81 10.36
C PRO A 9 7.05 -4.03 11.21
N SER A 10 7.59 -5.12 10.65
CA SER A 10 7.94 -6.30 11.45
C SER A 10 9.38 -6.33 11.99
N THR A 11 10.28 -5.43 11.59
CA THR A 11 11.70 -5.52 12.03
C THR A 11 12.46 -4.20 12.31
N ALA A 12 11.84 -3.03 12.30
CA ALA A 12 12.55 -1.82 12.74
C ALA A 12 12.65 -1.72 14.26
N GLN A 13 13.81 -2.08 14.81
CA GLN A 13 14.27 -1.43 16.04
C GLN A 13 14.45 0.06 15.76
N PRO A 14 13.81 0.96 16.53
CA PRO A 14 13.99 2.39 16.37
C PRO A 14 15.45 2.79 16.62
N ALA A 15 16.01 3.62 15.73
CA ALA A 15 17.23 4.36 16.03
C ALA A 15 16.97 5.29 17.23
N GLU A 16 17.89 5.28 18.19
CA GLU A 16 17.82 6.05 19.44
C GLU A 16 17.52 7.54 19.17
N GLY A 17 16.37 8.03 19.66
CA GLY A 17 16.14 9.46 19.91
C GLY A 17 14.95 10.14 19.23
N ALA A 18 14.24 9.49 18.29
CA ALA A 18 13.00 10.02 17.74
C ALA A 18 11.80 9.25 18.32
N ALA A 19 10.82 9.96 18.90
CA ALA A 19 9.54 9.35 19.24
C ALA A 19 9.01 8.64 17.99
N THR A 20 8.75 7.34 18.10
CA THR A 20 8.25 6.55 16.98
C THR A 20 6.84 7.03 16.68
N GLU A 21 6.69 7.89 15.66
CA GLU A 21 5.38 8.40 15.26
C GLU A 21 4.52 7.22 14.79
N ALA A 22 3.28 7.15 15.28
CA ALA A 22 2.33 6.14 14.86
C ALA A 22 2.07 6.26 13.35
N VAL A 23 2.05 5.12 12.66
CA VAL A 23 1.97 5.04 11.20
C VAL A 23 0.81 4.15 10.80
N VAL A 24 0.04 4.63 9.82
CA VAL A 24 -1.04 3.87 9.19
C VAL A 24 -0.50 3.27 7.91
N TYR A 25 -0.66 1.96 7.77
CA TYR A 25 -0.37 1.25 6.53
C TYR A 25 -1.66 0.79 5.86
N SER A 26 -1.68 0.87 4.53
CA SER A 26 -2.71 0.24 3.71
C SER A 26 -2.07 -0.44 2.53
N ARG A 27 -2.58 -1.60 2.15
CA ARG A 27 -2.01 -2.48 1.13
C ARG A 27 -3.04 -2.78 0.05
N VAL A 28 -2.56 -2.98 -1.17
CA VAL A 28 -3.33 -3.56 -2.27
C VAL A 28 -2.59 -4.77 -2.81
N PHE A 29 -3.19 -5.96 -2.70
CA PHE A 29 -2.65 -7.19 -3.26
C PHE A 29 -3.12 -7.35 -4.70
N CYS A 30 -2.24 -7.08 -5.66
CA CYS A 30 -2.57 -6.93 -7.06
C CYS A 30 -2.24 -8.19 -7.87
N LYS A 31 -3.13 -8.60 -8.78
CA LYS A 31 -2.97 -9.83 -9.58
C LYS A 31 -2.30 -9.60 -10.93
N ASN A 32 -2.27 -8.35 -11.41
CA ASN A 32 -1.60 -8.01 -12.66
C ASN A 32 -0.10 -8.27 -12.58
N GLU A 33 0.52 -8.63 -13.70
CA GLU A 33 1.95 -8.95 -13.73
C GLU A 33 2.84 -7.75 -13.34
N ASN A 34 2.44 -6.54 -13.74
CA ASN A 34 3.19 -5.33 -13.48
C ASN A 34 2.31 -4.25 -12.88
N ALA A 35 2.91 -3.47 -11.98
CA ALA A 35 2.33 -2.21 -11.53
C ALA A 35 2.29 -1.21 -12.70
N PRO A 36 1.18 -0.47 -12.87
CA PRO A 36 1.10 0.62 -13.82
C PRO A 36 2.22 1.66 -13.58
N PRO A 37 2.68 2.35 -14.64
CA PRO A 37 3.56 3.51 -14.50
C PRO A 37 2.94 4.61 -13.63
N LEU A 38 3.78 5.36 -12.93
CA LEU A 38 3.34 6.44 -12.04
C LEU A 38 2.55 7.53 -12.78
N ARG A 39 2.85 7.77 -14.06
CA ARG A 39 2.09 8.69 -14.92
C ARG A 39 0.59 8.37 -14.90
N LEU A 40 0.22 7.10 -15.03
CA LEU A 40 -1.19 6.69 -15.06
C LEU A 40 -1.88 6.94 -13.71
N LEU A 41 -1.19 6.68 -12.60
CA LEU A 41 -1.70 7.00 -11.27
C LEU A 41 -1.90 8.51 -11.10
N ILE A 42 -0.92 9.33 -11.50
CA ILE A 42 -0.99 10.79 -11.39
C ILE A 42 -2.13 11.36 -12.24
N ASP A 43 -2.30 10.86 -13.46
CA ASP A 43 -3.37 11.31 -14.35
C ASP A 43 -4.74 10.87 -13.83
N PHE A 44 -4.85 9.67 -13.25
CA PHE A 44 -6.05 9.23 -12.54
C PHE A 44 -6.39 10.16 -11.37
N LEU A 45 -5.42 10.46 -10.50
CA LEU A 45 -5.61 11.38 -9.37
C LEU A 45 -6.11 12.76 -9.84
N LYS A 46 -5.49 13.32 -10.88
CA LYS A 46 -5.93 14.58 -11.51
C LYS A 46 -7.35 14.50 -12.04
N SER A 47 -7.73 13.40 -12.67
CA SER A 47 -9.10 13.19 -13.17
C SER A 47 -10.15 13.18 -12.06
N ARG A 48 -9.76 12.80 -10.82
CA ARG A 48 -10.59 12.85 -9.61
C ARG A 48 -10.51 14.19 -8.86
N GLY A 49 -9.89 15.21 -9.47
CA GLY A 49 -9.73 16.54 -8.88
C GLY A 49 -8.57 16.67 -7.89
N GLN A 50 -7.75 15.63 -7.73
CA GLN A 50 -6.59 15.63 -6.84
C GLN A 50 -5.37 16.20 -7.57
N LEU A 51 -4.59 17.07 -6.93
CA LEU A 51 -3.38 17.67 -7.50
C LEU A 51 -2.13 17.19 -6.74
N PRO A 52 -1.65 15.96 -7.02
CA PRO A 52 -0.49 15.42 -6.31
C PRO A 52 0.74 16.30 -6.52
N ILE A 53 1.40 16.62 -5.42
CA ILE A 53 2.69 17.33 -5.42
C ILE A 53 3.79 16.26 -5.46
N LEU A 54 4.56 16.29 -6.53
CA LEU A 54 5.68 15.38 -6.76
C LEU A 54 6.98 15.94 -6.16
N PRO A 55 7.92 15.08 -5.75
CA PRO A 55 9.30 15.45 -5.44
C PRO A 55 9.92 16.35 -6.51
N ALA A 56 10.64 17.39 -6.09
CA ALA A 56 11.22 18.40 -6.99
C ALA A 56 12.33 17.83 -7.91
N ASP A 57 12.95 16.74 -7.50
CA ASP A 57 14.00 16.01 -8.21
C ASP A 57 13.46 14.86 -9.07
N MET A 58 12.14 14.78 -9.23
CA MET A 58 11.52 13.75 -10.06
C MET A 58 11.75 13.98 -11.54
N ASP A 59 12.45 13.05 -12.18
CA ASP A 59 12.59 12.99 -13.62
C ASP A 59 11.29 12.50 -14.28
N ASP A 60 10.88 13.13 -15.38
CA ASP A 60 9.74 12.71 -16.19
C ASP A 60 9.90 11.27 -16.68
N ALA A 61 11.12 10.80 -16.95
CA ALA A 61 11.38 9.43 -17.37
C ALA A 61 11.01 8.40 -16.29
N LEU A 62 11.12 8.76 -15.00
CA LEU A 62 10.72 7.88 -13.89
C LEU A 62 9.21 7.69 -13.83
N LEU A 63 8.43 8.62 -14.38
CA LEU A 63 6.97 8.51 -14.40
C LEU A 63 6.47 7.42 -15.35
N ASP A 64 7.26 7.10 -16.36
CA ASP A 64 6.94 6.11 -17.39
C ASP A 64 7.61 4.74 -17.13
N GLU A 65 8.42 4.64 -16.06
CA GLU A 65 9.09 3.41 -15.64
C GLU A 65 8.09 2.39 -15.06
N TRP A 66 8.25 1.12 -15.42
CA TRP A 66 7.37 0.03 -14.97
C TRP A 66 7.92 -0.69 -13.72
N ALA A 67 9.23 -0.60 -13.50
CA ALA A 67 9.93 -1.25 -12.39
C ALA A 67 10.14 -0.33 -11.17
N TRP A 68 9.36 0.74 -11.03
CA TRP A 68 9.44 1.63 -9.88
C TRP A 68 9.15 0.87 -8.56
N VAL A 69 9.88 1.25 -7.51
CA VAL A 69 9.82 0.58 -6.20
C VAL A 69 9.19 1.47 -5.15
N GLN A 70 9.50 2.76 -5.16
CA GLN A 70 8.98 3.69 -4.18
C GLN A 70 8.75 5.05 -4.80
N ILE A 71 7.73 5.73 -4.30
CA ILE A 71 7.42 7.11 -4.62
C ILE A 71 6.83 7.79 -3.39
N THR A 72 6.96 9.10 -3.36
CA THR A 72 6.42 9.94 -2.29
C THR A 72 5.44 10.91 -2.94
N LEU A 73 4.19 10.93 -2.47
CA LEU A 73 3.13 11.76 -3.03
C LEU A 73 2.57 12.67 -1.93
N SER A 74 2.66 13.99 -2.14
CA SER A 74 2.10 14.97 -1.22
C SER A 74 0.72 15.42 -1.69
N TYR A 75 -0.25 15.45 -0.77
CA TYR A 75 -1.60 15.98 -1.01
C TYR A 75 -1.72 17.45 -0.58
N ALA A 76 -0.87 17.90 0.35
CA ALA A 76 -0.77 19.28 0.82
C ALA A 76 0.70 19.64 1.13
N ARG A 77 1.05 20.94 1.08
CA ARG A 77 2.45 21.40 1.25
C ARG A 77 2.90 21.41 2.71
N GLU A 78 1.95 21.60 3.60
CA GLU A 78 2.10 21.71 5.05
C GLU A 78 1.95 20.37 5.78
N ARG A 79 1.76 19.29 5.02
CA ARG A 79 1.55 17.93 5.53
C ARG A 79 2.68 17.01 5.09
N LYS A 80 2.89 15.95 5.85
CA LYS A 80 3.80 14.87 5.49
C LYS A 80 3.24 14.11 4.28
N PRO A 81 4.09 13.76 3.31
CA PRO A 81 3.66 13.02 2.14
C PRO A 81 3.24 11.59 2.49
N ILE A 82 2.43 11.01 1.60
CA ILE A 82 2.18 9.57 1.60
C ILE A 82 3.35 8.87 0.91
N HIS A 83 3.94 7.90 1.59
CA HIS A 83 4.92 7.02 0.96
C HIS A 83 4.20 5.84 0.32
N VAL A 84 4.58 5.53 -0.91
CA VAL A 84 3.97 4.47 -1.71
C VAL A 84 5.08 3.53 -2.17
N PHE A 85 4.95 2.24 -1.86
CA PHE A 85 5.93 1.20 -2.15
C PHE A 85 5.30 0.12 -3.01
N CYS A 86 6.05 -0.39 -3.99
CA CYS A 86 5.64 -1.49 -4.84
C CYS A 86 6.64 -2.64 -4.71
N VAL A 87 6.30 -3.65 -3.91
CA VAL A 87 7.08 -4.89 -3.78
C VAL A 87 6.48 -5.98 -4.67
N ARG A 88 7.33 -6.78 -5.32
CA ARG A 88 6.92 -7.75 -6.35
C ARG A 88 7.34 -9.16 -5.93
N ASP A 89 6.68 -10.17 -6.50
CA ASP A 89 7.04 -11.59 -6.37
C ASP A 89 8.38 -11.96 -7.02
N ARG A 90 9.10 -10.97 -7.54
CA ARG A 90 10.38 -11.06 -8.25
C ARG A 90 11.28 -9.87 -7.93
N GLY A 91 12.57 -10.03 -8.24
CA GLY A 91 13.57 -8.97 -8.10
C GLY A 91 14.12 -8.82 -6.68
N SER A 92 14.56 -7.60 -6.35
CA SER A 92 15.35 -7.34 -5.13
C SER A 92 14.57 -7.39 -3.82
N TYR A 93 13.24 -7.32 -3.85
CA TYR A 93 12.36 -7.27 -2.66
C TYR A 93 11.38 -8.44 -2.62
N LYS A 94 11.75 -9.56 -3.25
CA LYS A 94 10.93 -10.77 -3.32
C LYS A 94 10.72 -11.41 -1.94
N ASP A 95 11.75 -11.39 -1.12
CA ASP A 95 11.72 -11.83 0.28
C ASP A 95 10.69 -11.05 1.09
N VAL A 96 10.65 -9.73 0.92
CA VAL A 96 9.67 -8.85 1.57
C VAL A 96 8.25 -9.16 1.10
N PHE A 97 8.06 -9.36 -0.21
CA PHE A 97 6.77 -9.78 -0.77
C PHE A 97 6.31 -11.14 -0.18
N GLU A 98 7.19 -12.13 -0.14
CA GLU A 98 6.89 -13.47 0.37
C GLU A 98 6.55 -13.45 1.86
N GLN A 99 7.23 -12.61 2.64
CA GLN A 99 6.94 -12.42 4.05
C GLN A 99 5.54 -11.83 4.28
N GLU A 100 5.22 -10.72 3.60
CA GLU A 100 3.90 -10.08 3.71
C GLU A 100 2.79 -11.04 3.26
N GLN A 101 2.98 -11.72 2.12
CA GLN A 101 2.02 -12.70 1.62
C GLN A 101 1.78 -13.83 2.65
N THR A 102 2.84 -14.39 3.22
CA THR A 102 2.74 -15.48 4.19
C THR A 102 2.01 -15.02 5.45
N GLN A 103 2.40 -13.86 6.01
CA GLN A 103 1.81 -13.32 7.23
C GLN A 103 0.28 -13.11 7.08
N PHE A 104 -0.16 -12.52 5.96
CA PHE A 104 -1.60 -12.32 5.75
C PHE A 104 -2.36 -13.60 5.47
N LEU A 105 -1.75 -14.58 4.79
CA LEU A 105 -2.37 -15.91 4.62
C LEU A 105 -2.53 -16.65 5.94
N GLU A 106 -1.54 -16.57 6.84
CA GLU A 106 -1.62 -17.14 8.18
C GLU A 106 -2.73 -16.47 8.99
N THR A 107 -2.78 -15.13 9.02
CA THR A 107 -3.86 -14.39 9.69
C THR A 107 -5.23 -14.81 9.15
N LEU A 108 -5.40 -14.80 7.82
CA LEU A 108 -6.66 -15.16 7.17
C LEU A 108 -7.03 -16.63 7.34
N SER A 109 -6.08 -17.53 7.62
CA SER A 109 -6.37 -18.95 7.85
C SER A 109 -7.15 -19.22 9.14
N SER A 110 -7.20 -18.23 10.04
CA SER A 110 -8.01 -18.28 11.28
C SER A 110 -9.49 -17.94 11.06
N TYR A 111 -9.86 -17.60 9.82
CA TYR A 111 -11.22 -17.26 9.40
C TYR A 111 -11.70 -18.31 8.40
N ASP A 112 -12.88 -18.89 8.66
CA ASP A 112 -13.40 -20.05 7.91
C ASP A 112 -14.68 -19.70 7.11
N ASP A 113 -14.84 -18.41 6.79
CA ASP A 113 -15.96 -17.89 6.00
C ASP A 113 -15.58 -17.65 4.52
N ILE A 114 -16.61 -17.38 3.71
CA ILE A 114 -16.49 -17.25 2.25
C ILE A 114 -15.70 -15.98 1.90
N GLU A 115 -15.89 -14.93 2.68
CA GLU A 115 -15.25 -13.63 2.56
C GLU A 115 -13.74 -13.71 2.82
N ALA A 116 -13.33 -14.43 3.86
CA ALA A 116 -11.93 -14.73 4.14
C ALA A 116 -11.32 -15.59 3.04
N THR A 117 -12.05 -16.57 2.51
CA THR A 117 -11.60 -17.38 1.36
C THR A 117 -11.32 -16.51 0.13
N LEU A 118 -12.16 -15.50 -0.14
CA LEU A 118 -11.93 -14.53 -1.21
C LEU A 118 -10.66 -13.72 -0.96
N ALA A 119 -10.47 -13.18 0.25
CA ALA A 119 -9.27 -12.44 0.60
C ALA A 119 -8.00 -13.30 0.46
N GLN A 120 -8.03 -14.55 0.93
CA GLN A 120 -6.92 -15.50 0.80
C GLN A 120 -6.58 -15.76 -0.67
N GLU A 121 -7.58 -15.89 -1.55
CA GLU A 121 -7.35 -16.10 -2.98
C GLU A 121 -6.61 -14.92 -3.59
N HIS A 122 -7.03 -13.69 -3.28
CA HIS A 122 -6.37 -12.48 -3.77
C HIS A 122 -4.94 -12.37 -3.24
N VAL A 123 -4.71 -12.58 -1.94
CA VAL A 123 -3.37 -12.54 -1.34
C VAL A 123 -2.46 -13.60 -1.95
N ARG A 124 -2.95 -14.84 -2.11
CA ARG A 124 -2.18 -15.95 -2.69
C ARG A 124 -1.82 -15.74 -4.15
N ARG A 125 -2.71 -15.11 -4.94
CA ARG A 125 -2.50 -14.87 -6.38
C ARG A 125 -1.87 -13.52 -6.69
N ALA A 126 -1.55 -12.73 -5.67
CA ALA A 126 -0.86 -11.47 -5.85
C ALA A 126 0.47 -11.66 -6.58
N ARG A 127 0.80 -10.72 -7.45
CA ARG A 127 2.09 -10.61 -8.16
C ARG A 127 2.92 -9.46 -7.63
N PHE A 128 2.25 -8.46 -7.09
CA PHE A 128 2.87 -7.36 -6.37
C PHE A 128 1.93 -6.84 -5.30
N ILE A 129 2.50 -6.18 -4.30
CA ILE A 129 1.79 -5.52 -3.21
C ILE A 129 2.14 -4.05 -3.28
N LEU A 130 1.11 -3.23 -3.38
CA LEU A 130 1.23 -1.79 -3.25
C LEU A 130 0.97 -1.41 -1.80
N THR A 131 1.93 -0.79 -1.14
CA THR A 131 1.80 -0.36 0.26
C THR A 131 1.87 1.15 0.34
N THR A 132 0.86 1.75 0.97
CA THR A 132 0.84 3.16 1.36
C THR A 132 1.18 3.28 2.84
N ARG A 133 1.90 4.34 3.21
CA ARG A 133 2.29 4.64 4.59
C ARG A 133 2.08 6.12 4.87
N MET A 134 1.36 6.42 5.93
CA MET A 134 1.05 7.77 6.40
C MET A 134 1.38 7.92 7.89
N ILE A 135 1.70 9.14 8.33
CA ILE A 135 1.87 9.43 9.76
C ILE A 135 0.48 9.74 10.35
N GLU A 136 0.03 8.93 11.30
CA GLU A 136 -1.32 8.99 11.88
C GLU A 136 -1.62 10.34 12.52
N ALA A 137 -0.63 10.91 13.23
CA ALA A 137 -0.78 12.19 13.92
C ALA A 137 -0.81 13.42 12.98
N ASP A 138 -0.42 13.25 11.71
CA ASP A 138 -0.30 14.36 10.74
C ASP A 138 -1.39 14.35 9.67
N VAL A 139 -1.86 13.16 9.28
CA VAL A 139 -2.86 12.97 8.23
C VAL A 139 -4.22 13.52 8.63
N ASN A 140 -4.88 14.24 7.72
CA ASN A 140 -6.24 14.75 7.87
C ASN A 140 -7.22 13.99 6.96
N GLU A 141 -8.50 14.40 6.94
CA GLU A 141 -9.53 13.83 6.07
C GLU A 141 -9.11 13.85 4.58
N ASP A 142 -8.58 14.97 4.08
CA ASP A 142 -8.10 15.06 2.69
C ASP A 142 -6.98 14.06 2.38
N GLY A 143 -6.09 13.80 3.34
CA GLY A 143 -5.03 12.81 3.22
C GLY A 143 -5.57 11.38 3.16
N TYR A 144 -6.59 11.07 3.96
CA TYR A 144 -7.29 9.79 3.88
C TYR A 144 -8.04 9.61 2.56
N ASP A 145 -8.72 10.66 2.07
CA ASP A 145 -9.39 10.65 0.77
C ASP A 145 -8.38 10.47 -0.37
N PHE A 146 -7.28 11.21 -0.33
CA PHE A 146 -6.18 11.09 -1.30
C PHE A 146 -5.58 9.68 -1.29
N ASN A 147 -5.37 9.08 -0.12
CA ASN A 147 -4.94 7.69 0.00
C ASN A 147 -5.98 6.73 -0.58
N GLY A 148 -7.27 6.95 -0.30
CA GLY A 148 -8.38 6.18 -0.85
C GLY A 148 -8.34 6.12 -2.38
N TRP A 149 -8.12 7.26 -3.04
CA TRP A 149 -7.98 7.31 -4.50
C TRP A 149 -6.76 6.54 -5.01
N ILE A 150 -5.63 6.54 -4.29
CA ILE A 150 -4.47 5.71 -4.63
C ILE A 150 -4.86 4.23 -4.57
N LEU A 151 -5.49 3.80 -3.48
CA LEU A 151 -5.89 2.40 -3.30
C LEU A 151 -6.92 1.96 -4.35
N GLU A 152 -7.92 2.80 -4.64
CA GLU A 152 -8.94 2.56 -5.67
C GLU A 152 -8.31 2.35 -7.04
N PHE A 153 -7.32 3.18 -7.43
CA PHE A 153 -6.62 3.02 -8.69
C PHE A 153 -6.04 1.61 -8.86
N PHE A 154 -5.33 1.08 -7.85
CA PHE A 154 -4.76 -0.26 -7.94
C PHE A 154 -5.80 -1.36 -7.81
N GLN A 155 -6.86 -1.13 -7.04
CA GLN A 155 -7.99 -2.06 -6.96
C GLN A 155 -8.65 -2.24 -8.34
N GLU A 156 -9.01 -1.15 -9.01
CA GLU A 156 -9.67 -1.15 -10.31
C GLU A 156 -8.75 -1.60 -11.44
N HIS A 157 -7.55 -1.04 -11.55
CA HIS A 157 -6.66 -1.28 -12.69
C HIS A 157 -5.83 -2.56 -12.56
N CYS A 158 -5.66 -3.09 -11.34
CA CYS A 158 -4.79 -4.24 -11.08
C CYS A 158 -5.51 -5.45 -10.45
N ASN A 159 -6.85 -5.42 -10.45
CA ASN A 159 -7.71 -6.44 -9.86
C ASN A 159 -7.29 -6.75 -8.40
N GLY A 160 -7.02 -5.66 -7.68
CA GLY A 160 -6.46 -5.69 -6.34
C GLY A 160 -7.51 -5.97 -5.27
N ILE A 161 -7.08 -6.46 -4.11
CA ILE A 161 -7.87 -6.38 -2.88
C ILE A 161 -7.18 -5.43 -1.90
N VAL A 162 -7.96 -4.58 -1.25
CA VAL A 162 -7.44 -3.59 -0.30
C VAL A 162 -7.44 -4.18 1.11
N GLN A 163 -6.36 -3.91 1.84
CA GLN A 163 -6.23 -4.18 3.27
C GLN A 163 -5.78 -2.91 3.99
N ILE A 164 -6.39 -2.60 5.13
CA ILE A 164 -6.02 -1.46 5.97
C ILE A 164 -5.68 -1.97 7.37
N ASP A 165 -4.51 -1.59 7.89
CA ASP A 165 -4.08 -1.99 9.23
C ASP A 165 -5.05 -1.45 10.30
N GLY A 166 -5.34 -2.29 11.29
CA GLY A 166 -6.33 -1.99 12.34
C GLY A 166 -7.79 -2.03 11.87
N GLN A 167 -8.06 -2.37 10.60
CA GLN A 167 -9.43 -2.55 10.09
C GLN A 167 -9.63 -3.92 9.47
N GLY A 168 -8.98 -4.22 8.34
CA GLY A 168 -9.14 -5.50 7.66
C GLY A 168 -9.17 -5.41 6.14
N PHE A 169 -9.85 -6.37 5.49
CA PHE A 169 -9.91 -6.49 4.03
C PHE A 169 -11.22 -5.96 3.45
N PHE A 170 -11.11 -5.25 2.33
CA PHE A 170 -12.24 -4.64 1.63
C PHE A 170 -12.46 -5.27 0.27
N SER A 171 -13.72 -5.51 -0.09
CA SER A 171 -14.13 -5.98 -1.41
C SER A 171 -13.83 -4.94 -2.49
N PRO A 172 -13.82 -5.33 -3.78
CA PRO A 172 -13.80 -4.42 -4.92
C PRO A 172 -14.91 -3.35 -4.92
N LYS A 173 -15.96 -3.52 -4.10
CA LYS A 173 -17.05 -2.54 -3.95
C LYS A 173 -16.84 -1.57 -2.77
N GLY A 174 -15.71 -1.69 -2.06
CA GLY A 174 -15.41 -0.88 -0.88
C GLY A 174 -16.08 -1.38 0.41
N GLU A 175 -16.66 -2.58 0.42
CA GLU A 175 -17.31 -3.16 1.61
C GLU A 175 -16.27 -3.93 2.44
N LEU A 176 -16.24 -3.73 3.76
CA LEU A 176 -15.40 -4.55 4.66
C LEU A 176 -15.90 -6.00 4.62
N ILE A 177 -15.03 -6.93 4.23
CA ILE A 177 -15.34 -8.35 4.09
C ILE A 177 -14.66 -9.22 5.16
N VAL A 178 -13.51 -8.79 5.69
CA VAL A 178 -12.85 -9.44 6.82
C VAL A 178 -12.44 -8.37 7.81
N ASP A 179 -12.94 -8.46 9.04
CA ASP A 179 -12.59 -7.55 10.13
C ASP A 179 -11.40 -8.12 10.93
N LEU A 180 -10.30 -7.35 10.94
CA LEU A 180 -9.07 -7.62 11.69
C LEU A 180 -8.86 -6.64 12.85
N SER A 181 -9.81 -5.75 13.11
CA SER A 181 -9.73 -4.72 14.18
C SER A 181 -9.90 -5.31 15.58
N VAL A 182 -10.54 -6.47 15.68
CA VAL A 182 -10.84 -7.14 16.93
C VAL A 182 -9.96 -8.39 17.05
N PRO A 183 -9.09 -8.51 18.07
CA PRO A 183 -8.44 -9.78 18.38
C PRO A 183 -9.53 -10.83 18.67
N GLN A 184 -9.46 -12.01 18.05
CA GLN A 184 -10.32 -13.13 18.47
C GLN A 184 -10.01 -13.46 19.95
N GLU A 185 -11.06 -13.55 20.77
CA GLU A 185 -11.01 -14.07 22.14
C GLU A 185 -10.70 -15.57 22.19
#